data_AF-A0A662UME0-F1
#
_entry.id   AF-A0A662UME0-F1
#
_cell.length_a   1.000
_cell.length_b   1.000
_cell.length_c   1.000
_cell.angle_alpha   90.00
_cell.angle_beta   90.00
_cell.angle_gamma   90.00
#
_symmetry.space_group_name_H-M   'P 1'
#
loop_
_entity.id
_entity.type
_entity.pdbx_description
1 polymer ?
#
loop_
_entity_poly.entity_id
_entity_poly.type
_entity_poly.pdbx_seq_one_letter_code
_entity_poly.pdbx_strand_id
1 'polypeptide(L)'
;IYLSYERIRWLDDESTVIGLGDLKIGLVGSRGSLDRPTWWQRTHIPGIRSLYRRRVRLIEGLLTKLRADVTIVMTHYAPTYRTLVGERERLWPEMACKAFEEVIERTAPHLWLHGHAHRATVLEARLSDTLIVNVSLPARKAIYIANLSELAKRKRRPRGLEAFM
;
A
#
# COMPACT_ATOMS: atom_id res chain seq x y z
N ILE A 1 -22.14 15.33 -26.63
CA ILE A 1 -22.65 14.88 -25.31
C ILE A 1 -21.52 14.10 -24.65
N TYR A 2 -20.65 14.79 -23.91
CA TYR A 2 -19.55 14.16 -23.18
C TYR A 2 -20.15 13.44 -21.97
N LEU A 3 -20.01 12.11 -21.95
CA LEU A 3 -20.45 11.26 -20.85
C LEU A 3 -19.84 11.75 -19.53
N SER A 4 -20.69 11.92 -18.53
CA SER A 4 -20.36 12.44 -17.21
C SER A 4 -19.22 11.65 -16.54
N TYR A 5 -18.36 12.40 -15.85
CA TYR A 5 -17.17 11.97 -15.11
C TYR A 5 -17.45 11.13 -13.84
N GLU A 6 -18.59 10.43 -13.73
CA GLU A 6 -19.02 9.80 -12.46
C GLU A 6 -18.70 8.29 -12.34
N ARG A 7 -17.86 7.71 -13.21
CA ARG A 7 -17.48 6.28 -13.12
C ARG A 7 -16.14 6.00 -12.45
N ILE A 8 -15.32 7.03 -12.23
CA ILE A 8 -13.94 6.87 -11.73
C ILE A 8 -13.79 7.71 -10.48
N ARG A 9 -13.51 7.05 -9.36
CA ARG A 9 -13.09 7.72 -8.13
C ARG A 9 -11.58 7.65 -8.01
N TRP A 10 -10.93 8.80 -8.01
CA TRP A 10 -9.53 8.92 -7.65
C TRP A 10 -9.38 8.84 -6.14
N LEU A 11 -8.32 8.18 -5.68
CA LEU A 11 -7.89 8.17 -4.28
C LEU A 11 -6.45 8.67 -4.24
N ASP A 12 -6.24 9.92 -3.84
CA ASP A 12 -4.92 10.52 -3.67
C ASP A 12 -4.71 10.95 -2.22
N ASP A 13 -4.05 10.11 -1.44
CA ASP A 13 -3.98 10.22 0.02
C ASP A 13 -5.39 10.19 0.65
N GLU A 14 -6.24 9.31 0.13
CA GLU A 14 -7.65 9.18 0.52
C GLU A 14 -8.04 7.71 0.72
N SER A 15 -9.18 7.51 1.38
CA SER A 15 -9.79 6.20 1.54
C SER A 15 -11.27 6.20 1.17
N THR A 16 -11.77 5.00 0.90
CA THR A 16 -13.20 4.76 0.70
C THR A 16 -13.56 3.34 1.14
N VAL A 17 -14.85 3.10 1.32
CA VAL A 17 -15.40 1.76 1.55
C VAL A 17 -16.46 1.51 0.50
N ILE A 18 -16.37 0.35 -0.16
CA ILE A 18 -17.36 -0.10 -1.14
C ILE A 18 -17.97 -1.42 -0.67
N GLY A 19 -19.24 -1.65 -0.99
CA GLY A 19 -19.88 -2.95 -0.80
C GLY A 19 -19.69 -3.83 -2.03
N LEU A 20 -19.31 -5.09 -1.83
CA LEU A 20 -19.21 -6.10 -2.89
C LEU A 20 -19.76 -7.43 -2.38
N GLY A 21 -20.99 -7.75 -2.79
CA GLY A 21 -21.78 -8.80 -2.12
C GLY A 21 -21.97 -8.45 -0.65
N ASP A 22 -21.71 -9.41 0.23
CA ASP A 22 -21.84 -9.24 1.69
C ASP A 22 -20.59 -8.62 2.34
N LEU A 23 -19.55 -8.30 1.56
CA LEU A 23 -18.30 -7.76 2.07
C LEU A 23 -18.23 -6.24 1.91
N LYS A 24 -17.79 -5.56 2.97
CA LYS A 24 -17.30 -4.18 2.93
C LYS A 24 -15.81 -4.19 2.64
N ILE A 25 -15.43 -3.64 1.49
CA ILE A 25 -14.05 -3.54 1.04
C ILE A 25 -13.56 -2.11 1.28
N GLY A 26 -12.59 -1.99 2.17
CA GLY A 26 -11.93 -0.74 2.48
C GLY A 26 -10.71 -0.54 1.59
N LEU A 27 -10.64 0.61 0.92
CA LEU A 27 -9.58 0.96 -0.02
C LEU A 27 -8.86 2.21 0.46
N VAL A 28 -7.53 2.19 0.43
CA VAL A 28 -6.68 3.36 0.63
C VAL A 28 -5.81 3.54 -0.60
N GLY A 29 -5.84 4.73 -1.20
CA GLY A 29 -5.03 5.08 -2.37
C GLY A 29 -4.08 6.23 -2.07
N SER A 30 -2.83 6.11 -2.52
CA SER A 30 -1.82 7.13 -2.35
C SER A 30 -0.69 6.96 -3.36
N ARG A 31 0.07 8.02 -3.66
CA ARG A 31 1.37 7.85 -4.33
C ARG A 31 2.37 7.06 -3.47
N GLY A 32 2.25 7.14 -2.15
CA GLY A 32 3.23 6.64 -1.20
C GLY A 32 4.37 7.63 -0.94
N SER A 33 5.37 7.14 -0.22
CA SER A 33 6.52 7.91 0.27
C SER A 33 7.82 7.21 -0.10
N LEU A 34 8.92 7.95 -0.02
CA LEU A 34 10.29 7.44 -0.18
C LEU A 34 11.12 7.79 1.05
N ASP A 35 12.01 6.90 1.48
CA ASP A 35 12.98 7.19 2.55
C ASP A 35 13.97 8.28 2.13
N ARG A 36 14.33 8.28 0.84
CA ARG A 36 15.13 9.32 0.18
C ARG A 36 14.39 9.80 -1.07
N PRO A 37 13.95 11.07 -1.15
CA PRO A 37 13.44 11.59 -2.39
C PRO A 37 14.53 11.61 -3.46
N THR A 38 14.15 11.38 -4.72
CA THR A 38 15.06 11.45 -5.86
C THR A 38 15.71 12.83 -5.95
N TRP A 39 16.82 12.94 -6.68
CA TRP A 39 17.49 14.23 -6.88
C TRP A 39 16.54 15.29 -7.45
N TRP A 40 15.72 14.93 -8.44
CA TRP A 40 14.74 15.84 -9.04
C TRP A 40 13.68 16.30 -8.02
N GLN A 41 13.14 15.38 -7.23
CA GLN A 41 12.16 15.72 -6.19
C GLN A 41 12.74 16.65 -5.12
N ARG A 42 14.01 16.44 -4.72
CA ARG A 42 14.68 17.31 -3.74
C ARG A 42 14.91 18.72 -4.25
N THR A 43 15.09 18.89 -5.56
CA THR A 43 15.39 20.18 -6.19
C THR A 43 14.14 20.93 -6.64
N HIS A 44 13.06 20.22 -6.99
CA HIS A 44 11.87 20.81 -7.61
C HIS A 44 10.61 20.74 -6.75
N ILE A 45 10.59 19.98 -5.65
CA ILE A 45 9.43 19.88 -4.76
C ILE A 45 9.79 20.42 -3.38
N PRO A 46 9.42 21.69 -3.08
CA PRO A 46 9.61 22.28 -1.77
C PRO A 46 8.99 21.42 -0.66
N GLY A 47 9.77 21.11 0.37
CA GLY A 47 9.28 20.38 1.54
C GLY A 47 8.97 18.89 1.31
N ILE A 48 9.46 18.27 0.22
CA ILE A 48 9.16 16.87 -0.14
C ILE A 48 9.39 15.86 1.00
N ARG A 49 10.46 16.02 1.79
CA ARG A 49 10.73 15.14 2.94
C ARG A 49 9.65 15.24 4.00
N SER A 50 9.19 16.46 4.30
CA SER A 50 8.10 16.69 5.26
C SER A 50 6.77 16.16 4.74
N LEU A 51 6.53 16.29 3.43
CA LEU A 51 5.36 15.72 2.77
C LEU A 51 5.34 14.19 2.89
N TYR A 52 6.44 13.50 2.62
CA TYR A 52 6.52 12.05 2.80
C TYR A 52 6.29 11.60 4.25
N ARG A 53 6.87 12.29 5.23
CA ARG A 53 6.62 11.97 6.66
C ARG A 53 5.15 12.19 7.03
N ARG A 54 4.51 13.27 6.55
CA ARG A 54 3.09 13.52 6.80
C ARG A 54 2.21 12.46 6.15
N ARG A 55 2.54 12.02 4.93
CA ARG A 55 1.79 10.98 4.23
C ARG A 55 1.80 9.64 4.95
N VAL A 56 2.94 9.25 5.54
CA VAL A 56 3.01 8.02 6.36
C VAL A 56 1.98 8.07 7.49
N ARG A 57 1.95 9.17 8.25
CA ARG A 57 0.99 9.40 9.34
C ARG A 57 -0.46 9.49 8.87
N LEU A 58 -0.67 10.12 7.71
CA LEU A 58 -1.99 10.24 7.11
C LEU A 58 -2.55 8.86 6.76
N ILE A 59 -1.76 8.01 6.09
CA ILE A 59 -2.19 6.67 5.70
C ILE A 59 -2.47 5.81 6.94
N GLU A 60 -1.63 5.90 7.98
CA GLU A 60 -1.89 5.25 9.26
C GLU A 60 -3.24 5.71 9.86
N GLY A 61 -3.52 7.02 9.84
CA GLY A 61 -4.77 7.59 10.32
C GLY A 61 -5.99 7.13 9.51
N LEU A 62 -5.87 7.05 8.17
CA LEU A 62 -6.92 6.52 7.30
C LEU A 62 -7.21 5.06 7.61
N LEU A 63 -6.18 4.24 7.74
CA LEU A 63 -6.30 2.82 8.04
C LEU A 63 -6.92 2.57 9.42
N THR A 64 -6.55 3.35 10.43
CA THR A 64 -7.08 3.23 11.80
C THR A 64 -8.59 3.53 11.87
N LYS A 65 -9.06 4.49 11.06
CA LYS A 65 -10.48 4.90 11.02
C LYS A 65 -11.34 4.01 10.12
N LEU A 66 -10.72 3.26 9.21
CA LEU A 66 -11.43 2.40 8.27
C LEU A 66 -12.14 1.25 9.02
N ARG A 67 -13.40 1.00 8.64
CA ARG A 67 -14.19 -0.15 9.12
C ARG A 67 -14.65 -0.93 7.90
N ALA A 68 -14.02 -2.09 7.67
CA ALA A 68 -14.23 -2.93 6.52
C ALA A 68 -13.84 -4.38 6.84
N ASP A 69 -14.45 -5.34 6.15
CA ASP A 69 -14.11 -6.77 6.27
C ASP A 69 -12.77 -7.05 5.59
N VAL A 70 -12.47 -6.36 4.49
CA VAL A 70 -11.19 -6.44 3.78
C VAL A 70 -10.62 -5.06 3.50
N THR A 71 -9.55 -4.70 4.19
CA THR A 71 -8.75 -3.50 3.89
C THR A 71 -7.62 -3.76 2.90
N ILE A 72 -7.56 -2.97 1.83
CA ILE A 72 -6.53 -3.00 0.78
C ILE A 72 -5.88 -1.61 0.65
N VAL A 73 -4.56 -1.57 0.57
CA VAL A 73 -3.77 -0.36 0.33
C VAL A 73 -3.14 -0.44 -1.05
N MET A 74 -3.15 0.67 -1.78
CA MET A 74 -2.52 0.80 -3.09
C MET A 74 -1.60 2.01 -3.06
N THR A 75 -0.29 1.77 -3.23
CA THR A 75 0.71 2.83 -3.37
C THR A 75 1.48 2.71 -4.67
N HIS A 76 2.06 3.80 -5.18
CA HIS A 76 2.98 3.69 -6.31
C HIS A 76 4.31 3.08 -5.86
N TYR A 77 4.91 3.64 -4.80
CA TYR A 77 6.17 3.17 -4.21
C TYR A 77 5.96 2.00 -3.25
N ALA A 78 7.00 1.18 -3.04
CA ALA A 78 6.89 0.01 -2.16
C ALA A 78 6.87 0.42 -0.66
N PRO A 79 6.10 -0.28 0.20
CA PRO A 79 6.06 -0.01 1.64
C PRO A 79 7.22 -0.67 2.41
N THR A 80 8.08 -1.42 1.73
CA THR A 80 9.18 -2.20 2.30
C THR A 80 10.25 -2.42 1.25
N TYR A 81 11.47 -2.74 1.69
CA TYR A 81 12.55 -3.17 0.79
C TYR A 81 12.46 -4.65 0.41
N ARG A 82 11.65 -5.44 1.11
CA ARG A 82 11.52 -6.89 0.91
C ARG A 82 11.11 -7.28 -0.52
N THR A 83 10.39 -6.41 -1.23
CA THR A 83 9.92 -6.60 -2.60
C THR A 83 10.77 -5.86 -3.65
N LEU A 84 11.97 -5.39 -3.28
CA LEU A 84 12.88 -4.68 -4.18
C LEU A 84 14.09 -5.53 -4.63
N VAL A 85 14.21 -6.77 -4.16
CA VAL A 85 15.27 -7.69 -4.60
C VAL A 85 15.24 -7.79 -6.13
N GLY A 86 16.38 -7.54 -6.78
CA GLY A 86 16.50 -7.44 -8.24
C GLY A 86 16.70 -6.00 -8.74
N GLU A 87 16.25 -5.01 -7.96
CA GLU A 87 16.61 -3.60 -8.18
C GLU A 87 18.02 -3.30 -7.68
N ARG A 88 18.59 -2.17 -8.11
CA ARG A 88 19.88 -1.70 -7.62
C ARG A 88 19.74 -1.25 -6.17
N GLU A 89 20.37 -1.97 -5.24
CA GLU A 89 20.23 -1.75 -3.79
C GLU A 89 20.47 -0.29 -3.35
N ARG A 90 21.46 0.38 -3.94
CA ARG A 90 21.74 1.81 -3.68
C ARG A 90 20.56 2.77 -3.95
N LEU A 91 19.58 2.32 -4.74
CA LEU A 91 18.38 3.07 -5.11
C LEU A 91 17.16 2.69 -4.26
N TRP A 92 17.21 1.64 -3.43
CA TRP A 92 16.05 1.22 -2.62
C TRP A 92 15.43 2.34 -1.78
N PRO A 93 16.21 3.25 -1.14
CA PRO A 93 15.63 4.40 -0.44
C PRO A 93 14.85 5.37 -1.34
N GLU A 94 15.12 5.37 -2.64
CA GLU A 94 14.41 6.16 -3.66
C GLU A 94 13.25 5.39 -4.32
N MET A 95 12.99 4.15 -3.89
CA MET A 95 11.91 3.30 -4.44
C MET A 95 10.86 2.88 -3.40
N ALA A 96 11.18 3.05 -2.12
CA ALA A 96 10.34 2.59 -1.02
C ALA A 96 10.46 3.46 0.23
N CYS A 97 9.52 3.27 1.16
CA CYS A 97 9.57 3.87 2.48
C CYS A 97 9.35 2.83 3.58
N LYS A 98 10.40 2.52 4.34
CA LYS A 98 10.35 1.53 5.42
C LYS A 98 9.47 1.93 6.60
N ALA A 99 9.17 3.21 6.78
CA ALA A 99 8.28 3.65 7.85
C ALA A 99 6.86 3.06 7.72
N PHE A 100 6.46 2.62 6.53
CA PHE A 100 5.20 1.87 6.36
C PHE A 100 5.23 0.48 6.99
N GLU A 101 6.40 -0.12 7.27
CA GLU A 101 6.46 -1.41 7.97
C GLU A 101 5.84 -1.29 9.38
N GLU A 102 6.09 -0.18 10.09
CA GLU A 102 5.46 0.08 11.38
C GLU A 102 3.96 0.35 11.27
N VAL A 103 3.53 1.07 10.22
CA VAL A 103 2.11 1.29 9.94
C VAL A 103 1.41 -0.04 9.66
N ILE A 104 2.05 -0.92 8.89
CA ILE A 104 1.56 -2.26 8.60
C ILE A 104 1.50 -3.08 9.88
N GLU A 105 2.47 -3.00 10.78
CA GLU A 105 2.42 -3.74 12.04
C GLU A 105 1.20 -3.31 12.88
N ARG A 106 0.95 -2.00 12.99
CA ARG A 106 -0.12 -1.43 13.83
C ARG A 106 -1.51 -1.63 13.25
N THR A 107 -1.66 -1.44 11.94
CA THR A 107 -2.98 -1.41 11.27
C THR A 107 -3.27 -2.70 10.52
N ALA A 108 -2.23 -3.47 10.18
CA ALA A 108 -2.19 -4.64 9.32
C ALA A 108 -3.41 -4.78 8.38
N PRO A 109 -3.43 -4.03 7.27
CA PRO A 109 -4.36 -4.28 6.17
C PRO A 109 -4.22 -5.72 5.64
N HIS A 110 -5.16 -6.20 4.84
CA HIS A 110 -5.07 -7.57 4.30
C HIS A 110 -4.04 -7.64 3.17
N LEU A 111 -4.02 -6.60 2.33
CA LEU A 111 -3.25 -6.54 1.10
C LEU A 111 -2.68 -5.15 0.91
N TRP A 112 -1.40 -5.07 0.53
CA TRP A 112 -0.74 -3.84 0.13
C TRP A 112 -0.15 -4.02 -1.27
N LEU A 113 -0.74 -3.37 -2.25
CA LEU A 113 -0.29 -3.39 -3.64
C LEU A 113 0.65 -2.22 -3.89
N HIS A 114 1.76 -2.48 -4.59
CA HIS A 114 2.63 -1.43 -5.08
C HIS A 114 3.16 -1.69 -6.50
N GLY A 115 3.63 -0.63 -7.16
CA GLY A 115 4.30 -0.73 -8.45
C GLY A 115 5.77 -0.33 -8.36
N HIS A 116 6.23 0.36 -9.40
CA HIS A 116 7.54 1.04 -9.51
C HIS A 116 8.79 0.14 -9.57
N ALA A 117 8.80 -0.99 -8.85
CA ALA A 117 9.92 -1.93 -8.81
C ALA A 117 9.91 -2.91 -10.01
N HIS A 118 10.25 -2.39 -11.19
CA HIS A 118 10.13 -3.06 -12.49
C HIS A 118 11.12 -4.21 -12.72
N ARG A 119 12.22 -4.26 -11.97
CA ARG A 119 13.26 -5.28 -12.06
C ARG A 119 13.23 -6.24 -10.86
N ALA A 120 12.23 -6.11 -9.99
CA ALA A 120 12.12 -6.96 -8.82
C ALA A 120 11.91 -8.43 -9.22
N THR A 121 12.63 -9.32 -8.56
CA THR A 121 12.47 -10.78 -8.65
C THR A 121 11.65 -11.35 -7.50
N VAL A 122 11.65 -10.67 -6.34
CA VAL A 122 10.75 -10.95 -5.23
C VAL A 122 9.50 -10.11 -5.38
N LEU A 123 8.43 -10.72 -5.88
CA LEU A 123 7.17 -10.03 -6.20
C LEU A 123 6.21 -9.94 -5.02
N GLU A 124 6.43 -10.74 -3.98
CA GLU A 124 5.55 -10.83 -2.82
C GLU A 124 6.35 -10.95 -1.54
N ALA A 125 5.91 -10.27 -0.50
CA ALA A 125 6.46 -10.39 0.84
C ALA A 125 5.34 -10.37 1.87
N ARG A 126 5.53 -11.09 2.96
CA ARG A 126 4.64 -10.96 4.12
C ARG A 126 5.31 -10.07 5.15
N LEU A 127 4.57 -9.06 5.59
CA LEU A 127 4.88 -8.32 6.80
C LEU A 127 3.69 -8.45 7.72
N SER A 128 3.89 -9.17 8.80
CA SER A 128 2.81 -9.49 9.70
C SER A 128 1.67 -10.24 8.99
N ASP A 129 0.41 -9.82 9.16
CA ASP A 129 -0.73 -10.46 8.49
C ASP A 129 -0.98 -9.92 7.09
N THR A 130 -0.23 -8.88 6.70
CA THR A 130 -0.38 -8.18 5.43
C THR A 130 0.42 -8.87 4.34
N LEU A 131 -0.23 -9.17 3.23
CA LEU A 131 0.45 -9.55 2.00
C LEU A 131 0.84 -8.29 1.24
N ILE A 132 2.13 -8.11 0.95
CA ILE A 132 2.65 -7.02 0.14
C ILE A 132 2.96 -7.59 -1.24
N VAL A 133 2.43 -6.96 -2.29
CA VAL A 133 2.54 -7.46 -3.66
C VAL A 133 3.01 -6.36 -4.59
N ASN A 134 4.10 -6.63 -5.29
CA ASN A 134 4.52 -5.88 -6.46
C ASN A 134 3.66 -6.28 -7.67
N VAL A 135 2.85 -5.34 -8.14
CA VAL A 135 1.98 -5.47 -9.31
C VAL A 135 2.55 -4.75 -10.54
N SER A 136 3.82 -4.34 -10.51
CA SER A 136 4.45 -3.76 -11.70
C SER A 136 4.52 -4.80 -12.83
N LEU A 137 3.87 -4.47 -13.95
CA LEU A 137 3.78 -5.36 -15.10
C LEU A 137 5.15 -5.80 -15.65
N PRO A 138 6.19 -4.94 -15.73
CA PRO A 138 7.51 -5.37 -16.20
C PRO A 138 8.15 -6.47 -15.36
N ALA A 139 7.96 -6.43 -14.04
CA ALA A 139 8.49 -7.44 -13.12
C ALA A 139 7.62 -8.70 -13.12
N ARG A 140 6.30 -8.52 -12.97
CA ARG A 140 5.35 -9.63 -12.79
C ARG A 140 5.00 -10.36 -14.07
N LYS A 141 5.01 -9.68 -15.22
CA LYS A 141 4.65 -10.21 -16.55
C LYS A 141 3.26 -10.86 -16.64
N ALA A 142 2.39 -10.56 -15.67
CA ALA A 142 1.05 -11.11 -15.54
C ALA A 142 0.17 -10.17 -14.70
N ILE A 143 -1.14 -10.37 -14.81
CA ILE A 143 -2.13 -9.68 -13.96
C ILE A 143 -2.15 -10.35 -12.59
N TYR A 144 -2.13 -9.55 -11.52
CA TYR A 144 -2.35 -10.05 -10.18
C TYR A 144 -3.85 -10.14 -9.89
N ILE A 145 -4.31 -11.31 -9.43
CA ILE A 145 -5.70 -11.58 -9.07
C ILE A 145 -5.73 -11.98 -7.60
N ALA A 146 -6.64 -11.39 -6.83
CA ALA A 146 -6.88 -11.74 -5.44
C ALA A 146 -8.35 -12.05 -5.19
N ASN A 147 -8.61 -13.13 -4.46
CA ASN A 147 -9.95 -13.48 -4.01
C ASN A 147 -10.27 -12.77 -2.69
N LEU A 148 -11.17 -11.79 -2.73
CA LEU A 148 -11.53 -10.99 -1.56
C LEU A 148 -12.20 -11.82 -0.46
N SER A 149 -13.01 -12.82 -0.82
CA SER A 149 -13.66 -13.70 0.14
C SER A 149 -12.66 -14.60 0.88
N GLU A 150 -11.59 -15.03 0.21
CA GLU A 150 -10.49 -15.75 0.86
C GLU A 150 -9.67 -14.84 1.78
N LEU A 151 -9.42 -13.59 1.37
CA LEU A 151 -8.75 -12.60 2.22
C LEU A 151 -9.54 -12.33 3.50
N ALA A 152 -10.87 -12.24 3.40
CA ALA A 152 -11.76 -12.02 4.55
C ALA A 152 -11.76 -13.20 5.53
N LYS A 153 -11.73 -14.44 5.03
CA LYS A 153 -11.80 -15.67 5.86
C LYS A 153 -10.46 -16.06 6.48
N ARG A 154 -9.36 -15.45 6.05
CA ARG A 154 -8.02 -15.84 6.50
C ARG A 154 -7.86 -15.59 7.99
N LYS A 155 -7.42 -16.60 8.75
CA LYS A 155 -7.05 -16.43 10.16
C LYS A 155 -5.96 -15.36 10.29
N ARG A 156 -6.20 -14.39 11.17
CA ARG A 156 -5.31 -13.26 11.45
C ARG A 156 -4.91 -13.31 12.92
N ARG A 157 -3.77 -12.72 13.27
CA ARG A 157 -3.37 -12.63 14.67
C ARG A 157 -4.41 -11.79 15.44
N PRO A 158 -4.78 -12.22 16.65
CA PRO A 158 -5.66 -11.42 17.50
C PRO A 158 -5.01 -10.07 17.79
N ARG A 159 -5.82 -9.02 17.90
CA ARG A 159 -5.33 -7.65 18.14
C ARG A 159 -6.11 -6.95 19.23
N GLY A 160 -5.44 -6.02 19.91
CA GLY A 160 -6.03 -5.34 21.06
C GLY A 160 -6.24 -6.32 22.20
N LEU A 161 -7.42 -6.26 22.85
CA LEU A 161 -7.75 -7.11 23.99
C LEU A 161 -7.79 -8.60 23.64
N GLU A 162 -8.10 -8.96 22.39
CA GLU A 162 -8.09 -10.35 21.93
C GLU A 162 -6.71 -11.00 21.98
N ALA A 163 -5.63 -10.22 21.97
CA ALA A 163 -4.27 -10.76 22.05
C ALA A 163 -3.92 -11.30 23.46
N PHE A 164 -4.75 -10.99 24.46
CA PHE A 164 -4.57 -11.37 25.86
C PHE A 164 -5.69 -12.28 26.39
N MET A 165 -6.62 -12.71 25.52
CA MET A 165 -7.65 -13.73 25.79
C MET A 165 -7.22 -15.08 25.24
#